data_AF-A0A7W5UAZ8-F1
#
_entry.id   AF-A0A7W5UAZ8-F1
#
_cell.length_a   1.000
_cell.length_b   1.000
_cell.length_c   1.000
_cell.angle_alpha   90.00
_cell.angle_beta   90.00
_cell.angle_gamma   90.00
#
_symmetry.space_group_name_H-M   'P 1'
#
loop_
_entity.id
_entity.type
_entity.pdbx_description
1 polymer ?
#
loop_
_entity_poly.entity_id
_entity_poly.type
_entity_poly.pdbx_seq_one_letter_code
_entity_poly.pdbx_strand_id
1 'polypeptide(L)'
;MQSTTGSEPFRQDDLIVRPVATRTPGVHALLAALHRYGFDAAPHPAGYDEVWERVTYLPGDTGDLDGHAAMRGEMALRSAASLLRRYHDCSALFAKSLAASYAWQLPARSPCEVICHGDFAPYNVVLNDGEVSGIIDFEAAHPGPRIWDLAYAVYRWAPLSSGVAIKGMDTLAAQVGRTRIFIDAYGLSVNERSTLLDVVVERLEALLVFMEREAARGIERYRRNLQEGHDRIYKEDIAYIRKCSTEIVAGLTG
;
A
#
# COMPACT_ATOMS: atom_id res chain seq x y z
N MET A 1 22.82 -16.09 -26.68
CA MET A 1 23.18 -15.91 -25.27
C MET A 1 22.81 -14.49 -24.88
N GLN A 2 21.59 -14.28 -24.39
CA GLN A 2 21.16 -13.00 -23.82
C GLN A 2 21.50 -13.02 -22.33
N SER A 3 22.16 -11.97 -21.87
CA SER A 3 22.54 -11.76 -20.48
C SER A 3 21.30 -11.55 -19.61
N THR A 4 20.96 -12.51 -18.76
CA THR A 4 19.93 -12.33 -17.73
C THR A 4 20.55 -11.92 -16.41
N THR A 5 20.92 -10.65 -16.30
CA THR A 5 21.08 -9.92 -15.03
C THR A 5 19.83 -9.09 -14.78
N GLY A 6 18.65 -9.72 -14.75
CA GLY A 6 17.37 -9.04 -14.56
C GLY A 6 16.84 -9.27 -13.14
N SER A 7 16.97 -8.29 -12.26
CA SER A 7 16.36 -8.29 -10.91
C SER A 7 14.87 -7.92 -10.93
N GLU A 8 14.32 -7.60 -12.10
CA GLU A 8 12.95 -7.13 -12.25
C GLU A 8 11.96 -8.30 -12.47
N PRO A 9 10.74 -8.21 -11.93
CA PRO A 9 9.69 -9.18 -12.21
C PRO A 9 9.38 -9.28 -13.70
N PHE A 10 9.14 -10.50 -14.19
CA PHE A 10 8.71 -10.73 -15.56
C PHE A 10 7.52 -11.69 -15.62
N ARG A 11 6.75 -11.61 -16.70
CA ARG A 11 5.62 -12.49 -16.94
C ARG A 11 6.08 -13.73 -17.71
N GLN A 12 5.65 -14.91 -17.25
CA GLN A 12 5.78 -16.18 -17.93
C GLN A 12 4.40 -16.85 -17.93
N ASP A 13 3.75 -16.89 -19.09
CA ASP A 13 2.36 -17.35 -19.23
C ASP A 13 1.42 -16.59 -18.28
N ASP A 14 0.71 -17.30 -17.40
CA ASP A 14 -0.18 -16.71 -16.39
C ASP A 14 0.50 -16.51 -15.03
N LEU A 15 1.84 -16.51 -14.99
CA LEU A 15 2.62 -16.29 -13.79
C LEU A 15 3.47 -15.02 -13.88
N ILE A 16 3.63 -14.35 -12.75
CA ILE A 16 4.65 -13.35 -12.50
C ILE A 16 5.79 -14.03 -11.74
N VAL A 17 6.98 -13.98 -12.33
CA VAL A 17 8.21 -14.58 -11.81
C VAL A 17 9.12 -13.45 -11.32
N ARG A 18 9.63 -13.55 -10.09
CA ARG A 18 10.53 -12.55 -9.50
C ARG A 18 11.56 -13.20 -8.56
N PRO A 19 12.69 -12.52 -8.28
CA PRO A 19 13.70 -13.09 -7.40
C PRO A 19 13.16 -13.34 -5.98
N VAL A 20 13.53 -14.47 -5.40
CA VAL A 20 13.24 -14.79 -3.99
C VAL A 20 13.96 -13.81 -3.08
N ALA A 21 13.31 -13.44 -1.98
CA ALA A 21 14.04 -12.89 -0.84
C ALA A 21 13.48 -13.39 0.50
N THR A 22 14.03 -12.87 1.59
CA THR A 22 13.76 -13.37 2.96
C THR A 22 12.28 -13.36 3.35
N ARG A 23 11.49 -12.45 2.79
CA ARG A 23 10.03 -12.31 2.98
C ARG A 23 9.17 -13.24 2.14
N THR A 24 9.72 -13.85 1.08
CA THR A 24 8.97 -14.70 0.15
C THR A 24 8.14 -15.80 0.85
N PRO A 25 8.67 -16.57 1.83
CA PRO A 25 7.86 -17.57 2.53
C PRO A 25 6.63 -16.96 3.24
N GLY A 26 6.79 -15.78 3.86
CA GLY A 26 5.71 -15.07 4.53
C GLY A 26 4.66 -14.53 3.56
N VAL A 27 5.09 -13.98 2.42
CA VAL A 27 4.20 -13.53 1.34
C VAL A 27 3.38 -14.68 0.76
N HIS A 28 4.01 -15.83 0.47
CA HIS A 28 3.29 -17.00 -0.04
C HIS A 28 2.31 -17.56 0.98
N ALA A 29 2.69 -17.58 2.27
CA ALA A 29 1.79 -17.99 3.34
C ALA A 29 0.60 -17.04 3.50
N LEU A 30 0.81 -15.73 3.36
CA LEU A 30 -0.25 -14.72 3.35
C LEU A 30 -1.21 -14.94 2.18
N LEU A 31 -0.71 -15.06 0.96
CA LEU A 31 -1.55 -15.28 -0.23
C LEU A 31 -2.35 -16.58 -0.11
N ALA A 32 -1.73 -17.67 0.34
CA ALA A 32 -2.44 -18.93 0.58
C ALA A 32 -3.54 -18.79 1.64
N ALA A 33 -3.29 -18.01 2.71
CA ALA A 33 -4.29 -17.76 3.75
C ALA A 33 -5.44 -16.89 3.24
N LEU A 34 -5.18 -15.81 2.50
CA LEU A 34 -6.20 -14.96 1.89
C LEU A 34 -7.22 -15.79 1.10
N HIS A 35 -6.73 -16.64 0.19
CA HIS A 35 -7.58 -17.52 -0.61
C HIS A 35 -8.34 -18.55 0.23
N ARG A 36 -7.67 -19.15 1.23
CA ARG A 36 -8.32 -20.11 2.14
C ARG A 36 -9.48 -19.49 2.92
N TYR A 37 -9.39 -18.20 3.26
CA TYR A 37 -10.42 -17.47 3.99
C TYR A 37 -11.34 -16.65 3.06
N GLY A 38 -11.30 -16.90 1.74
CA GLY A 38 -12.27 -16.36 0.79
C GLY A 38 -11.98 -14.97 0.24
N PHE A 39 -10.74 -14.49 0.33
CA PHE A 39 -10.28 -13.29 -0.37
C PHE A 39 -9.64 -13.67 -1.71
N ASP A 40 -10.36 -13.42 -2.79
CA ASP A 40 -10.07 -13.80 -4.18
C ASP A 40 -9.34 -12.70 -4.98
N ALA A 41 -9.30 -11.48 -4.46
CA ALA A 41 -8.71 -10.31 -5.10
C ALA A 41 -7.18 -10.18 -4.88
N ALA A 42 -6.47 -11.31 -4.83
CA ALA A 42 -5.01 -11.38 -4.70
C ALA A 42 -4.43 -12.51 -5.57
N PRO A 43 -3.15 -12.43 -6.00
CA PRO A 43 -2.49 -13.53 -6.69
C PRO A 43 -2.53 -14.84 -5.89
N HIS A 44 -2.65 -15.97 -6.58
CA HIS A 44 -2.38 -17.26 -5.97
C HIS A 44 -0.86 -17.49 -5.91
N PRO A 45 -0.34 -18.05 -4.81
CA PRO A 45 1.05 -18.48 -4.75
C PRO A 45 1.24 -19.69 -5.69
N ALA A 46 2.27 -19.64 -6.52
CA ALA A 46 2.66 -20.72 -7.44
C ALA A 46 4.02 -21.33 -7.09
N GLY A 47 4.43 -21.19 -5.83
CA GLY A 47 5.66 -21.75 -5.28
C GLY A 47 6.90 -20.90 -5.55
N TYR A 48 8.01 -21.31 -4.94
CA TYR A 48 9.30 -20.68 -5.08
C TYR A 48 10.43 -21.71 -4.90
N ASP A 49 11.57 -21.43 -5.52
CA ASP A 49 12.81 -22.22 -5.42
C ASP A 49 13.92 -21.37 -4.76
N GLU A 50 15.19 -21.70 -4.96
CA GLU A 50 16.31 -20.93 -4.37
C GLU A 50 16.51 -19.56 -5.03
N VAL A 51 16.00 -19.38 -6.25
CA VAL A 51 16.27 -18.20 -7.08
C VAL A 51 14.98 -17.43 -7.38
N TRP A 52 13.91 -18.13 -7.72
CA TRP A 52 12.68 -17.55 -8.27
C TRP A 52 11.44 -17.92 -7.44
N GLU A 53 10.59 -16.95 -7.21
CA GLU A 53 9.22 -17.14 -6.76
C GLU A 53 8.22 -16.81 -7.85
N ARG A 54 7.04 -17.42 -7.76
CA ARG A 54 5.99 -17.33 -8.77
C ARG A 54 4.65 -17.08 -8.11
N VAL A 55 3.88 -16.15 -8.66
CA VAL A 55 2.48 -15.90 -8.29
C VAL A 55 1.64 -15.75 -9.56
N THR A 56 0.33 -15.99 -9.49
CA THR A 56 -0.52 -15.82 -10.68
C THR A 56 -0.60 -14.36 -11.10
N TYR A 57 -0.60 -14.12 -12.41
CA TYR A 57 -0.94 -12.83 -12.98
C TYR A 57 -2.42 -12.51 -12.75
N LEU A 58 -2.72 -11.27 -12.38
CA LEU A 58 -4.08 -10.75 -12.29
C LEU A 58 -4.38 -9.90 -13.53
N PRO A 59 -5.38 -10.25 -14.36
CA PRO A 59 -5.72 -9.48 -15.55
C PRO A 59 -6.41 -8.17 -15.21
N GLY A 60 -6.03 -7.11 -15.91
CA GLY A 60 -6.59 -5.77 -15.81
C GLY A 60 -5.51 -4.71 -15.93
N ASP A 61 -5.91 -3.45 -15.83
CA ASP A 61 -5.04 -2.30 -15.96
C ASP A 61 -4.36 -1.96 -14.62
N THR A 62 -3.11 -1.51 -14.68
CA THR A 62 -2.37 -0.97 -13.54
C THR A 62 -1.90 0.45 -13.86
N GLY A 63 -1.80 1.32 -12.86
CA GLY A 63 -1.25 2.66 -13.09
C GLY A 63 -1.32 3.54 -11.86
N ASP A 64 -0.71 4.72 -11.94
CA ASP A 64 -0.78 5.75 -10.90
C ASP A 64 -1.78 6.85 -11.26
N LEU A 65 -2.06 7.75 -10.30
CA LEU A 65 -2.99 8.87 -10.45
C LEU A 65 -2.55 9.84 -11.56
N ASP A 66 -1.25 10.03 -11.77
CA ASP A 66 -0.73 10.93 -12.82
C ASP A 66 -1.07 10.44 -14.23
N GLY A 67 -0.86 9.15 -14.48
CA GLY A 67 -0.94 8.56 -15.82
C GLY A 67 -2.31 7.95 -16.17
N HIS A 68 -3.17 7.70 -15.18
CA HIS A 68 -4.36 6.86 -15.39
C HIS A 68 -5.66 7.56 -14.97
N ALA A 69 -6.42 8.08 -15.94
CA ALA A 69 -7.66 8.83 -15.69
C ALA A 69 -8.71 8.02 -14.91
N ALA A 70 -8.90 6.74 -15.23
CA ALA A 70 -9.86 5.89 -14.52
C ALA A 70 -9.45 5.65 -13.06
N MET A 71 -8.15 5.64 -12.74
CA MET A 71 -7.65 5.46 -11.37
C MET A 71 -7.98 6.66 -10.47
N ARG A 72 -8.15 7.84 -11.08
CA ARG A 72 -8.59 9.05 -10.38
C ARG A 72 -10.09 9.09 -10.11
N GLY A 73 -10.88 8.24 -10.78
CA GLY A 73 -12.33 8.21 -10.64
C GLY A 73 -12.78 7.92 -9.22
N GLU A 74 -13.96 8.44 -8.85
CA GLU A 74 -14.57 8.15 -7.55
C GLU A 74 -14.88 6.65 -7.40
N MET A 75 -15.23 5.97 -8.49
CA MET A 75 -15.48 4.53 -8.52
C MET A 75 -14.24 3.72 -8.13
N ALA A 76 -13.08 4.02 -8.73
CA ALA A 76 -11.80 3.43 -8.34
C ALA A 76 -11.47 3.72 -6.86
N LEU A 77 -11.65 4.97 -6.42
CA LEU A 77 -11.37 5.39 -5.04
C LEU A 77 -12.22 4.62 -4.01
N ARG A 78 -13.53 4.50 -4.24
CA ARG A 78 -14.46 3.78 -3.35
C ARG A 78 -14.20 2.29 -3.36
N SER A 79 -14.04 1.68 -4.54
CA SER A 79 -13.76 0.24 -4.66
C SER A 79 -12.41 -0.12 -4.03
N ALA A 80 -11.38 0.70 -4.17
CA ALA A 80 -10.10 0.53 -3.49
C ALA A 80 -10.26 0.49 -1.96
N ALA A 81 -10.99 1.46 -1.40
CA ALA A 81 -11.23 1.54 0.04
C ALA A 81 -12.02 0.33 0.57
N SER A 82 -13.09 -0.08 -0.13
CA SER A 82 -13.87 -1.25 0.24
C SER A 82 -13.06 -2.55 0.09
N LEU A 83 -12.17 -2.64 -0.91
CA LEU A 83 -11.29 -3.79 -1.09
C LEU A 83 -10.25 -3.89 0.04
N LEU A 84 -9.63 -2.77 0.43
CA LEU A 84 -8.72 -2.72 1.57
C LEU A 84 -9.42 -3.17 2.86
N ARG A 85 -10.68 -2.74 3.06
CA ARG A 85 -11.49 -3.19 4.19
C ARG A 85 -11.72 -4.70 4.18
N ARG A 86 -12.10 -5.27 3.03
CA ARG A 86 -12.26 -6.73 2.85
C ARG A 86 -10.95 -7.47 3.12
N TYR A 87 -9.82 -6.95 2.64
CA TYR A 87 -8.50 -7.50 2.89
C TYR A 87 -8.17 -7.53 4.40
N HIS A 88 -8.41 -6.42 5.12
CA HIS A 88 -8.23 -6.34 6.57
C HIS A 88 -9.17 -7.26 7.35
N ASP A 89 -10.44 -7.38 6.94
CA ASP A 89 -11.40 -8.28 7.57
C ASP A 89 -10.99 -9.75 7.38
N CYS A 90 -10.51 -10.12 6.20
CA CYS A 90 -9.97 -11.45 5.95
C CYS A 90 -8.68 -11.71 6.74
N SER A 91 -7.69 -10.80 6.66
CA SER A 91 -6.37 -11.03 7.27
C SER A 91 -6.41 -11.05 8.80
N ALA A 92 -7.38 -10.37 9.43
CA ALA A 92 -7.60 -10.44 10.87
C ALA A 92 -7.86 -11.86 11.38
N LEU A 93 -8.42 -12.75 10.55
CA LEU A 93 -8.72 -14.14 10.91
C LEU A 93 -7.46 -14.97 11.17
N PHE A 94 -6.32 -14.57 10.59
CA PHE A 94 -5.07 -15.34 10.66
C PHE A 94 -3.84 -14.51 11.01
N ALA A 95 -3.94 -13.18 11.17
CA ALA A 95 -2.82 -12.29 11.41
C ALA A 95 -1.93 -12.72 12.58
N LYS A 96 -2.54 -13.07 13.73
CA LYS A 96 -1.82 -13.53 14.91
C LYS A 96 -0.98 -14.78 14.65
N SER A 97 -1.48 -15.70 13.82
CA SER A 97 -0.78 -16.95 13.50
C SER A 97 0.42 -16.74 12.58
N LEU A 98 0.30 -15.82 11.61
CA LEU A 98 1.37 -15.52 10.67
C LEU A 98 2.43 -14.58 11.28
N ALA A 99 2.05 -13.69 12.19
CA ALA A 99 2.90 -12.61 12.66
C ALA A 99 4.26 -13.07 13.21
N ALA A 100 4.29 -14.12 14.03
CA ALA A 100 5.51 -14.65 14.63
C ALA A 100 6.20 -15.73 13.79
N SER A 101 5.58 -16.18 12.69
CA SER A 101 5.99 -17.37 11.95
C SER A 101 6.92 -17.05 10.78
N TYR A 102 6.99 -15.79 10.34
CA TYR A 102 7.69 -15.41 9.12
C TYR A 102 8.49 -14.12 9.30
N ALA A 103 9.53 -13.99 8.47
CA ALA A 103 10.23 -12.72 8.31
C ALA A 103 9.42 -11.79 7.41
N TRP A 104 9.24 -10.55 7.86
CA TRP A 104 8.52 -9.49 7.13
C TRP A 104 9.50 -8.39 6.73
N GLN A 105 9.21 -7.70 5.63
CA GLN A 105 10.05 -6.60 5.15
C GLN A 105 10.00 -5.40 6.10
N LEU A 106 8.80 -5.05 6.54
CA LEU A 106 8.55 -3.98 7.49
C LEU A 106 8.39 -4.57 8.90
N PRO A 107 8.81 -3.83 9.95
CA PRO A 107 8.68 -4.30 11.32
C PRO A 107 7.20 -4.42 11.71
N ALA A 108 6.88 -5.44 12.52
CA ALA A 108 5.55 -5.58 13.09
C ALA A 108 5.21 -4.41 14.03
N ARG A 109 3.93 -4.05 14.09
CA ARG A 109 3.42 -3.00 14.98
C ARG A 109 2.27 -3.52 15.83
N SER A 110 2.27 -3.18 17.11
CA SER A 110 1.19 -3.55 18.02
C SER A 110 0.11 -2.46 18.05
N PRO A 111 -1.18 -2.82 18.15
CA PRO A 111 -1.71 -4.18 18.11
C PRO A 111 -1.65 -4.81 16.71
N CYS A 112 -1.27 -6.09 16.62
CA CYS A 112 -1.29 -6.85 15.37
C CYS A 112 -2.73 -7.31 15.06
N GLU A 113 -3.56 -6.39 14.60
CA GLU A 113 -4.96 -6.65 14.24
C GLU A 113 -5.08 -7.36 12.90
N VAL A 114 -4.20 -7.03 11.95
CA VAL A 114 -4.19 -7.51 10.57
C VAL A 114 -2.76 -7.78 10.10
N ILE A 115 -2.64 -8.42 8.95
CA ILE A 115 -1.44 -8.27 8.13
C ILE A 115 -1.69 -7.06 7.24
N CYS A 116 -1.03 -5.93 7.51
CA CYS A 116 -1.03 -4.76 6.63
C CYS A 116 -0.45 -5.14 5.27
N HIS A 117 -0.98 -4.59 4.18
CA HIS A 117 -0.35 -4.64 2.87
C HIS A 117 0.96 -3.84 2.88
N GLY A 118 0.98 -2.70 3.57
CA GLY A 118 2.15 -1.85 3.79
C GLY A 118 2.44 -0.86 2.66
N ASP A 119 1.93 -1.12 1.46
CA ASP A 119 2.02 -0.25 0.28
C ASP A 119 0.72 -0.28 -0.57
N PHE A 120 -0.44 -0.14 0.07
CA PHE A 120 -1.73 -0.14 -0.65
C PHE A 120 -1.94 1.20 -1.39
N ALA A 121 -1.39 1.29 -2.60
CA ALA A 121 -1.36 2.49 -3.42
C ALA A 121 -1.98 2.24 -4.81
N PRO A 122 -2.34 3.29 -5.57
CA PRO A 122 -2.91 3.17 -6.92
C PRO A 122 -2.12 2.27 -7.88
N TYR A 123 -0.78 2.34 -7.84
CA TYR A 123 0.07 1.51 -8.69
C TYR A 123 0.12 0.03 -8.29
N ASN A 124 -0.37 -0.33 -7.09
CA ASN A 124 -0.37 -1.68 -6.53
C ASN A 124 -1.75 -2.34 -6.56
N VAL A 125 -2.64 -1.86 -7.42
CA VAL A 125 -3.95 -2.46 -7.63
C VAL A 125 -4.22 -2.71 -9.10
N VAL A 126 -5.13 -3.65 -9.37
CA VAL A 126 -5.61 -3.99 -10.69
C VAL A 126 -6.99 -3.41 -10.89
N LEU A 127 -7.16 -2.66 -11.98
CA LEU A 127 -8.39 -1.99 -12.36
C LEU A 127 -9.08 -2.77 -13.49
N ASN A 128 -10.37 -3.01 -13.36
CA ASN A 128 -11.22 -3.56 -14.41
C ASN A 128 -12.47 -2.69 -14.51
N ASP A 129 -12.76 -2.17 -15.72
CA ASP A 129 -13.90 -1.29 -15.98
C ASP A 129 -14.05 -0.09 -15.02
N GLY A 130 -12.93 0.42 -14.51
CA GLY A 130 -12.89 1.56 -13.57
C GLY A 130 -13.09 1.19 -12.09
N GLU A 131 -13.22 -0.09 -11.77
CA GLU A 131 -13.27 -0.63 -10.41
C GLU A 131 -11.97 -1.35 -10.03
N VAL A 132 -11.53 -1.15 -8.80
CA VAL A 132 -10.39 -1.88 -8.26
C VAL A 132 -10.81 -3.30 -7.90
N SER A 133 -10.18 -4.26 -8.56
CA SER A 133 -10.56 -5.68 -8.59
C SER A 133 -9.52 -6.61 -7.96
N GLY A 134 -8.27 -6.15 -7.81
CA GLY A 134 -7.18 -6.94 -7.28
C GLY A 134 -6.12 -6.10 -6.59
N ILE A 135 -5.39 -6.72 -5.66
CA ILE A 135 -4.23 -6.16 -4.97
C ILE A 135 -2.99 -6.92 -5.46
N ILE A 136 -1.90 -6.22 -5.71
CA ILE A 136 -0.60 -6.80 -6.09
C ILE A 136 0.52 -6.20 -5.22
N ASP A 137 1.71 -6.80 -5.30
CA ASP A 137 2.91 -6.37 -4.58
C ASP A 137 2.81 -6.40 -3.03
N PHE A 138 2.71 -7.62 -2.51
CA PHE A 138 2.64 -7.89 -1.07
C PHE A 138 4.01 -7.86 -0.35
N GLU A 139 5.07 -7.39 -0.99
CA GLU A 139 6.43 -7.46 -0.43
C GLU A 139 6.60 -6.57 0.81
N ALA A 140 5.80 -5.52 0.94
CA ALA A 140 5.77 -4.64 2.10
C ALA A 140 4.88 -5.15 3.24
N ALA A 141 4.26 -6.33 3.09
CA ALA A 141 3.31 -6.84 4.06
C ALA A 141 3.97 -7.06 5.43
N HIS A 142 3.23 -6.78 6.50
CA HIS A 142 3.69 -6.93 7.87
C HIS A 142 2.52 -6.92 8.87
N PRO A 143 2.65 -7.53 10.05
CA PRO A 143 1.64 -7.44 11.10
C PRO A 143 1.50 -6.02 11.63
N GLY A 144 0.26 -5.53 11.78
CA GLY A 144 0.02 -4.17 12.25
C GLY A 144 -1.43 -3.87 12.59
N PRO A 145 -1.71 -2.67 13.14
CA PRO A 145 -3.08 -2.21 13.34
C PRO A 145 -3.66 -1.73 12.00
N ARG A 146 -4.98 -1.88 11.82
CA ARG A 146 -5.66 -1.54 10.55
C ARG A 146 -5.47 -0.08 10.15
N ILE A 147 -5.48 0.81 11.14
CA ILE A 147 -5.33 2.26 10.94
C ILE A 147 -3.97 2.62 10.36
N TRP A 148 -2.93 1.82 10.61
CA TRP A 148 -1.58 2.05 10.09
C TRP A 148 -1.51 1.86 8.57
N ASP A 149 -2.17 0.83 8.07
CA ASP A 149 -2.24 0.55 6.63
C ASP A 149 -3.21 1.51 5.94
N LEU A 150 -4.35 1.79 6.57
CA LEU A 150 -5.32 2.77 6.09
C LEU A 150 -4.72 4.17 5.95
N ALA A 151 -3.90 4.60 6.92
CA ALA A 151 -3.24 5.90 6.88
C ALA A 151 -2.33 6.04 5.65
N TYR A 152 -1.53 5.00 5.34
CA TYR A 152 -0.72 5.03 4.14
C TYR A 152 -1.57 5.02 2.87
N ALA A 153 -2.62 4.20 2.82
CA ALA A 153 -3.55 4.16 1.70
C ALA A 153 -4.19 5.54 1.45
N VAL A 154 -4.73 6.19 2.48
CA VAL A 154 -5.31 7.52 2.39
C VAL A 154 -4.31 8.54 1.84
N TYR A 155 -3.08 8.55 2.38
CA TYR A 155 -2.02 9.43 1.88
C TYR A 155 -1.77 9.25 0.39
N ARG A 156 -1.82 8.01 -0.14
CA ARG A 156 -1.55 7.73 -1.56
C ARG A 156 -2.75 7.94 -2.47
N TRP A 157 -3.96 7.64 -1.99
CA TRP A 157 -5.19 7.73 -2.78
C TRP A 157 -5.81 9.14 -2.79
N ALA A 158 -5.61 9.94 -1.74
CA ALA A 158 -6.13 11.31 -1.60
C ALA A 158 -5.06 12.41 -1.76
N PRO A 159 -3.99 12.10 -2.50
CA PRO A 159 -2.61 12.58 -2.32
C PRO A 159 -2.47 13.83 -1.45
N LEU A 160 -2.24 13.62 -0.15
CA LEU A 160 -2.10 14.70 0.86
C LEU A 160 -0.73 15.39 0.73
N SER A 161 -0.57 16.23 -0.28
CA SER A 161 0.70 16.85 -0.65
C SER A 161 0.47 18.22 -1.30
N SER A 162 1.34 19.17 -1.01
CA SER A 162 1.37 20.46 -1.72
C SER A 162 1.97 20.38 -3.13
N GLY A 163 2.63 19.27 -3.47
CA GLY A 163 3.29 19.08 -4.77
C GLY A 163 2.39 18.51 -5.87
N VAL A 164 1.15 18.15 -5.54
CA VAL A 164 0.22 17.49 -6.48
C VAL A 164 -0.30 18.50 -7.49
N ALA A 165 0.10 18.32 -8.75
CA ALA A 165 -0.35 19.15 -9.88
C ALA A 165 -1.49 18.51 -10.68
N ILE A 166 -2.11 17.44 -10.17
CA ILE A 166 -3.19 16.75 -10.85
C ILE A 166 -4.49 17.55 -10.67
N LYS A 167 -5.05 18.03 -11.78
CA LYS A 167 -6.32 18.77 -11.78
C LYS A 167 -7.41 18.03 -11.01
N GLY A 168 -7.99 18.71 -10.02
CA GLY A 168 -9.05 18.15 -9.17
C GLY A 168 -8.51 17.41 -7.93
N MET A 169 -7.20 17.45 -7.69
CA MET A 169 -6.51 16.98 -6.48
C MET A 169 -5.42 17.96 -6.03
N ASP A 170 -5.29 19.09 -6.72
CA ASP A 170 -4.30 20.16 -6.55
C ASP A 170 -4.68 21.19 -5.46
N THR A 171 -5.83 20.99 -4.80
CA THR A 171 -6.31 21.87 -3.72
C THR A 171 -6.58 21.06 -2.45
N LEU A 172 -6.38 21.70 -1.30
CA LEU A 172 -6.64 21.09 0.01
C LEU A 172 -8.08 20.58 0.11
N ALA A 173 -9.07 21.38 -0.32
CA ALA A 173 -10.47 20.98 -0.30
C ALA A 173 -10.74 19.70 -1.11
N ALA A 174 -10.09 19.54 -2.27
CA ALA A 174 -10.23 18.33 -3.08
C ALA A 174 -9.56 17.11 -2.43
N GLN A 175 -8.39 17.29 -1.83
CA GLN A 175 -7.68 16.24 -1.09
C GLN A 175 -8.47 15.78 0.15
N VAL A 176 -9.05 16.72 0.90
CA VAL A 176 -9.97 16.43 2.02
C VAL A 176 -11.20 15.69 1.52
N GLY A 177 -11.81 16.13 0.41
CA GLY A 177 -12.95 15.48 -0.21
C GLY A 177 -12.67 14.02 -0.58
N ARG A 178 -11.54 13.74 -1.24
CA ARG A 178 -11.11 12.35 -1.54
C ARG A 178 -10.83 11.54 -0.28
N THR A 179 -10.17 12.14 0.70
CA THR A 179 -9.89 11.46 1.98
C THR A 179 -11.19 11.00 2.63
N ARG A 180 -12.19 11.89 2.69
CA ARG A 180 -13.52 11.58 3.25
C ARG A 180 -14.20 10.44 2.48
N ILE A 181 -14.20 10.49 1.15
CA ILE A 181 -14.77 9.41 0.32
C ILE A 181 -14.10 8.06 0.62
N PHE A 182 -12.77 8.03 0.72
CA PHE A 182 -12.02 6.81 0.97
C PHE A 182 -12.34 6.24 2.36
N ILE A 183 -12.28 7.06 3.42
CA ILE A 183 -12.53 6.58 4.78
C ILE A 183 -14.01 6.22 5.02
N ASP A 184 -14.95 6.89 4.33
CA ASP A 184 -16.37 6.52 4.33
C ASP A 184 -16.56 5.14 3.70
N ALA A 185 -16.00 4.91 2.51
CA ALA A 185 -16.11 3.64 1.80
C ALA A 185 -15.36 2.48 2.49
N TYR A 186 -14.30 2.78 3.22
CA TYR A 186 -13.62 1.83 4.12
C TYR A 186 -14.46 1.52 5.38
N GLY A 187 -15.32 2.46 5.79
CA GLY A 187 -16.14 2.37 6.99
C GLY A 187 -15.39 2.72 8.28
N LEU A 188 -14.49 3.71 8.22
CA LEU A 188 -13.81 4.26 9.41
C LEU A 188 -14.80 5.08 10.23
N SER A 189 -14.92 4.77 11.53
CA SER A 189 -15.88 5.45 12.40
C SER A 189 -15.49 6.91 12.59
N VAL A 190 -16.48 7.79 12.82
CA VAL A 190 -16.26 9.23 13.04
C VAL A 190 -15.28 9.48 14.19
N ASN A 191 -15.34 8.67 15.24
CA ASN A 191 -14.47 8.78 16.41
C ASN A 191 -12.99 8.53 16.11
N GLU A 192 -12.68 7.69 15.12
CA GLU A 192 -11.31 7.35 14.74
C GLU A 192 -10.70 8.36 13.75
N ARG A 193 -11.53 9.17 13.09
CA ARG A 193 -11.08 10.11 12.04
C ARG A 193 -10.17 11.21 12.58
N SER A 194 -10.39 11.63 13.82
CA SER A 194 -9.57 12.66 14.48
C SER A 194 -8.11 12.23 14.64
N THR A 195 -7.86 10.93 14.82
CA THR A 195 -6.51 10.38 14.98
C THR A 195 -5.83 9.99 13.67
N LEU A 196 -6.58 9.93 12.56
CA LEU A 196 -6.07 9.42 11.29
C LEU A 196 -4.83 10.19 10.81
N LEU A 197 -4.86 11.53 10.89
CA LEU A 197 -3.74 12.35 10.40
C LEU A 197 -2.46 12.18 11.23
N ASP A 198 -2.59 12.01 12.55
CA ASP A 198 -1.43 11.74 13.40
C ASP A 198 -0.78 10.42 12.98
N VAL A 199 -1.60 9.41 12.66
CA VAL A 199 -1.11 8.12 12.14
C VAL A 199 -0.50 8.26 10.75
N VAL A 200 -1.04 9.11 9.86
CA VAL A 200 -0.43 9.40 8.55
C VAL A 200 0.97 9.98 8.73
N VAL A 201 1.12 10.98 9.60
CA VAL A 201 2.42 11.60 9.87
C VAL A 201 3.39 10.58 10.45
N GLU A 202 2.98 9.82 11.46
CA GLU A 202 3.82 8.77 12.06
C GLU A 202 4.23 7.69 11.03
N ARG A 203 3.32 7.33 10.13
CA ARG A 203 3.56 6.36 9.06
C ARG A 203 4.60 6.82 8.06
N LEU A 204 4.60 8.10 7.70
CA LEU A 204 5.59 8.71 6.80
C LEU A 204 6.94 8.88 7.49
N GLU A 205 6.97 9.26 8.76
CA GLU A 205 8.20 9.31 9.56
C GLU A 205 8.85 7.92 9.68
N ALA A 206 8.05 6.89 9.94
CA ALA A 206 8.53 5.51 9.97
C ALA A 206 9.06 5.03 8.60
N LEU A 207 8.44 5.48 7.50
CA LEU A 207 8.91 5.19 6.14
C LEU A 207 10.28 5.82 5.88
N LEU A 208 10.47 7.09 6.27
CA LEU A 208 11.75 7.79 6.16
C LEU A 208 12.86 7.06 6.92
N VAL A 209 12.62 6.72 8.19
CA VAL A 209 13.59 5.98 9.03
C VAL A 209 13.94 4.63 8.39
N PHE A 210 12.96 3.93 7.84
CA PHE A 210 13.19 2.66 7.16
C PHE A 210 14.05 2.84 5.88
N MET A 211 13.75 3.84 5.05
CA MET A 211 14.51 4.13 3.83
C MET A 211 15.97 4.49 4.15
N GLU A 212 16.20 5.34 5.15
CA GLU A 212 17.55 5.72 5.60
C GLU A 212 18.33 4.51 6.11
N ARG A 213 17.69 3.65 6.92
CA ARG A 213 18.30 2.42 7.44
C ARG A 213 18.69 1.46 6.33
N GLU A 214 17.80 1.19 5.37
CA GLU A 214 18.09 0.23 4.30
C GLU A 214 19.12 0.78 3.30
N ALA A 215 19.12 2.10 3.05
CA ALA A 215 20.18 2.75 2.28
C ALA A 215 21.55 2.63 2.96
N ALA A 216 21.61 2.84 4.28
CA ALA A 216 22.83 2.65 5.07
C ALA A 216 23.34 1.20 5.04
N ARG A 217 22.43 0.22 4.91
CA ARG A 217 22.76 -1.21 4.80
C ARG A 217 23.24 -1.66 3.42
N GLY A 218 23.22 -0.80 2.41
CA GLY A 218 23.69 -1.19 1.09
C GLY A 218 22.61 -1.41 0.04
N ILE A 219 21.34 -1.28 0.38
CA ILE A 219 20.27 -1.63 -0.55
C ILE A 219 20.10 -0.52 -1.60
N GLU A 220 20.47 -0.83 -2.84
CA GLU A 220 20.65 0.16 -3.91
C GLU A 220 19.36 0.91 -4.27
N ARG A 221 18.21 0.22 -4.23
CA ARG A 221 16.88 0.86 -4.44
C ARG A 221 16.68 2.03 -3.50
N TYR A 222 16.93 1.86 -2.20
CA TYR A 222 16.70 2.94 -1.23
C TYR A 222 17.77 4.04 -1.32
N ARG A 223 19.02 3.70 -1.66
CA ARG A 223 20.05 4.71 -1.95
C ARG A 223 19.65 5.61 -3.12
N ARG A 224 19.15 5.01 -4.20
CA ARG A 224 18.64 5.75 -5.37
C ARG A 224 17.47 6.64 -4.98
N ASN A 225 16.48 6.12 -4.25
CA ASN A 225 15.34 6.91 -3.78
C ASN A 225 15.78 8.16 -2.98
N LEU A 226 16.80 8.03 -2.11
CA LEU A 226 17.34 9.18 -1.36
C LEU A 226 18.07 10.18 -2.27
N GLN A 227 18.85 9.69 -3.24
CA GLN A 227 19.54 10.56 -4.21
C GLN A 227 18.55 11.34 -5.09
N GLU A 228 17.49 10.67 -5.54
CA GLU A 228 16.38 11.25 -6.31
C GLU A 228 15.50 12.18 -5.47
N GLY A 229 15.68 12.20 -4.13
CA GLY A 229 15.01 13.13 -3.24
C GLY A 229 13.61 12.70 -2.81
N HIS A 230 13.28 11.41 -2.88
CA HIS A 230 11.99 10.91 -2.39
C HIS A 230 11.80 11.20 -0.88
N ASP A 231 12.89 11.25 -0.11
CA ASP A 231 12.83 11.64 1.30
C ASP A 231 12.44 13.11 1.49
N ARG A 232 12.85 14.00 0.59
CA ARG A 232 12.47 15.42 0.60
C ARG A 232 10.97 15.56 0.37
N ILE A 233 10.41 14.80 -0.58
CA ILE A 233 8.97 14.76 -0.85
C ILE A 233 8.20 14.37 0.42
N TYR A 234 8.56 13.26 1.08
CA TYR A 234 7.88 12.84 2.30
C TYR A 234 8.01 13.87 3.44
N LYS A 235 9.16 14.54 3.58
CA LYS A 235 9.36 15.60 4.59
C LYS A 235 8.47 16.82 4.31
N GLU A 236 8.35 17.22 3.04
CA GLU A 236 7.48 18.31 2.60
C GLU A 236 6.00 17.96 2.82
N ASP A 237 5.59 16.74 2.50
CA ASP A 237 4.23 16.24 2.71
C ASP A 237 3.87 16.19 4.19
N ILE A 238 4.78 15.72 5.06
CA ILE A 238 4.59 15.75 6.52
C ILE A 238 4.40 17.19 7.00
N ALA A 239 5.20 18.14 6.52
CA ALA A 239 5.07 19.55 6.89
C ALA A 239 3.73 20.13 6.40
N TYR A 240 3.31 19.78 5.19
CA TYR A 240 2.01 20.17 4.62
C TYR A 240 0.84 19.64 5.44
N ILE A 241 0.83 18.34 5.75
CA ILE A 241 -0.22 17.70 6.56
C ILE A 241 -0.28 18.33 7.94
N ARG A 242 0.86 18.56 8.61
CA ARG A 242 0.92 19.24 9.91
C ARG A 242 0.35 20.65 9.84
N LYS A 243 0.71 21.42 8.81
CA LYS A 243 0.22 22.78 8.61
C LYS A 243 -1.30 22.84 8.40
N CYS A 244 -1.85 21.87 7.67
CA CYS A 244 -3.26 21.82 7.29
C CYS A 244 -4.13 20.95 8.22
N SER A 245 -3.56 20.37 9.28
CA SER A 245 -4.20 19.34 10.10
C SER A 245 -5.58 19.75 10.62
N THR A 246 -5.72 20.97 11.17
CA THR A 246 -7.00 21.48 11.69
C THR A 246 -8.09 21.52 10.61
N GLU A 247 -7.77 21.99 9.41
CA GLU A 247 -8.74 22.09 8.30
C GLU A 247 -9.11 20.71 7.77
N ILE A 248 -8.12 19.81 7.65
CA ILE A 248 -8.37 18.44 7.23
C ILE A 248 -9.27 17.73 8.24
N VAL A 249 -8.90 17.72 9.52
CA VAL A 249 -9.68 17.04 10.57
C VAL A 249 -11.11 17.57 10.61
N ALA A 250 -11.30 18.88 10.55
CA ALA A 250 -12.64 19.48 10.50
C ALA A 250 -13.48 18.96 9.32
N GLY A 251 -12.86 18.82 8.14
CA GLY A 251 -13.53 18.26 6.96
C GLY A 251 -13.76 16.75 6.97
N LEU A 252 -13.08 16.00 7.86
CA LEU A 252 -13.30 14.56 8.02
C LEU A 252 -14.39 14.23 9.07
N THR A 253 -14.53 15.09 10.07
CA THR A 253 -15.47 14.88 11.20
C THR A 253 -16.81 15.60 11.06
N GLY A 254 -16.90 16.59 10.17
CA GLY A 254 -18.15 17.31 9.86
C GLY A 254 -18.98 16.62 8.79
#